data_AF-A0A453I9F2-F1
#
_entry.id   AF-A0A453I9F2-F1
#
_cell.length_a   1.000
_cell.length_b   1.000
_cell.length_c   1.000
_cell.angle_alpha   90.00
_cell.angle_beta   90.00
_cell.angle_gamma   90.00
#
_symmetry.space_group_name_H-M   'P 1'
#
loop_
_entity.id
_entity.type
_entity.pdbx_description
1 polymer ?
#
loop_
_entity_poly.entity_id
_entity_poly.type
_entity_poly.pdbx_seq_one_letter_code
_entity_poly.pdbx_strand_id
1 'polypeptide(L)'
;MIFSNNGKYVLSSGVGERYVAIWKLGSGKSQSSSCILSMEHPAIFVDCMCSGTNATEGEIDVLAISEVGICYFWSGNNMDDLRNKKPTKIALSESSLSRTNQDFTIFAAKLQGIDGPNSAHVLLAYGSVVKPSFDKLLVCYGKDVNLGVSEDGVLLPTVQPTMHQKGQSAKTKVTITALDRAQMRKMPFFLFRSFIHKRRKGNMV
;
A
#
# COMPACT_ATOMS: atom_id res chain seq x y z
N MET A 1 -5.60 -12.54 7.68
CA MET A 1 -4.43 -13.07 8.43
C MET A 1 -3.38 -13.49 7.42
N ILE A 2 -2.11 -13.22 7.70
CA ILE A 2 -0.97 -13.59 6.85
C ILE A 2 0.19 -14.10 7.72
N PHE A 3 1.11 -14.84 7.11
CA PHE A 3 2.40 -15.20 7.72
C PHE A 3 3.49 -14.29 7.15
N SER A 4 4.47 -13.93 7.98
CA SER A 4 5.65 -13.21 7.49
C SER A 4 6.48 -14.09 6.56
N ASN A 5 7.20 -13.44 5.64
CA ASN A 5 8.10 -14.10 4.68
C ASN A 5 9.18 -14.98 5.35
N ASN A 6 9.60 -14.67 6.58
CA ASN A 6 10.56 -15.46 7.35
C ASN A 6 9.90 -16.52 8.27
N GLY A 7 8.56 -16.63 8.27
CA GLY A 7 7.81 -17.58 9.09
C GLY A 7 7.87 -17.35 10.59
N LYS A 8 8.43 -16.22 11.06
CA LYS A 8 8.56 -15.90 12.49
C LYS A 8 7.33 -15.21 13.07
N TYR A 9 6.48 -14.60 12.23
CA TYR A 9 5.35 -13.80 12.69
C TYR A 9 4.05 -14.15 11.95
N VAL A 10 2.93 -13.96 12.66
CA VAL A 10 1.59 -13.94 12.09
C VAL A 10 1.02 -12.55 12.27
N LEU A 11 0.36 -12.03 11.24
CA LEU A 11 -0.37 -10.78 11.32
C LEU A 11 -1.85 -11.03 11.07
N SER A 12 -2.70 -10.43 11.88
CA SER A 12 -4.15 -10.58 11.80
C SER A 12 -4.86 -9.25 12.03
N SER A 13 -5.95 -9.07 11.31
CA SER A 13 -6.94 -8.02 11.57
C SER A 13 -8.31 -8.61 11.29
N GLY A 14 -9.27 -8.38 12.17
CA GLY A 14 -10.65 -8.81 12.05
C GLY A 14 -11.49 -7.83 11.22
N VAL A 15 -12.65 -8.31 10.77
CA VAL A 15 -13.59 -7.49 10.00
C VAL A 15 -14.13 -6.37 10.90
N GLY A 16 -14.03 -5.13 10.42
CA GLY A 16 -14.45 -3.94 11.18
C GLY A 16 -13.44 -3.47 12.22
N GLU A 17 -12.32 -4.20 12.41
CA GLU A 17 -11.28 -3.82 13.35
C GLU A 17 -10.32 -2.79 12.75
N ARG A 18 -9.96 -1.81 13.57
CA ARG A 18 -9.08 -0.69 13.20
C ARG A 18 -7.65 -0.91 13.67
N TYR A 19 -7.22 -2.16 13.72
CA TYR A 19 -5.86 -2.50 14.15
C TYR A 19 -5.36 -3.76 13.45
N VAL A 20 -4.03 -3.89 13.39
CA VAL A 20 -3.34 -5.11 12.99
C VAL A 20 -2.60 -5.65 14.19
N ALA A 21 -2.94 -6.86 14.62
CA ALA A 21 -2.22 -7.58 15.68
C ALA A 21 -1.12 -8.44 15.08
N ILE A 22 0.06 -8.42 15.71
CA ILE A 22 1.25 -9.17 15.32
C ILE A 22 1.58 -10.17 16.42
N TRP A 23 1.86 -11.41 16.03
CA TRP A 23 2.14 -12.53 16.94
C TRP A 23 3.48 -13.16 16.56
N LYS A 24 4.36 -13.39 17.54
CA LYS A 24 5.61 -14.15 17.35
C LYS A 24 5.31 -15.66 17.41
N LEU A 25 5.76 -16.40 16.41
CA LEU A 25 5.65 -17.86 16.36
C LEU A 25 6.82 -18.52 17.11
N GLY A 26 6.55 -19.64 17.79
CA GLY A 26 7.59 -20.45 18.46
C GLY A 26 7.77 -20.21 19.96
N SER A 27 6.95 -19.35 20.56
CA SER A 27 7.04 -18.99 21.98
C SER A 27 5.95 -19.69 22.82
N GLY A 28 6.10 -20.98 23.12
CA GLY A 28 5.31 -21.68 24.16
C GLY A 28 3.77 -21.56 24.06
N LYS A 29 3.04 -21.91 25.15
CA LYS A 29 1.56 -21.85 25.19
C LYS A 29 1.03 -20.41 25.27
N SER A 30 -0.19 -20.20 24.75
CA SER A 30 -1.04 -18.99 24.79
C SER A 30 -0.29 -17.66 24.93
N GLN A 31 0.04 -17.08 23.79
CA GLN A 31 0.77 -15.82 23.69
C GLN A 31 -0.21 -14.66 23.53
N SER A 32 -0.03 -13.57 24.27
CA SER A 32 -0.62 -12.27 23.91
C SER A 32 0.02 -11.73 22.63
N SER A 33 -0.65 -10.82 21.94
CA SER A 33 -0.09 -10.17 20.76
C SER A 33 1.23 -9.48 21.12
N SER A 34 2.26 -9.70 20.30
CA SER A 34 3.57 -9.06 20.48
C SER A 34 3.51 -7.56 20.17
N CYS A 35 2.66 -7.15 19.23
CA CYS A 35 2.44 -5.75 18.89
C CYS A 35 1.03 -5.55 18.32
N ILE A 36 0.48 -4.36 18.53
CA ILE A 36 -0.80 -3.92 17.94
C ILE A 36 -0.53 -2.59 17.24
N LEU A 37 -0.84 -2.54 15.95
CA LEU A 37 -0.71 -1.36 15.12
C LEU A 37 -2.08 -0.75 14.88
N SER A 38 -2.29 0.48 15.36
CA SER A 38 -3.58 1.16 15.27
C SER A 38 -3.77 1.91 13.96
N MET A 39 -4.97 1.83 13.40
CA MET A 39 -5.44 2.52 12.20
C MET A 39 -6.63 3.43 12.53
N GLU A 40 -6.90 4.37 11.65
CA GLU A 40 -8.08 5.24 11.76
C GLU A 40 -9.35 4.55 11.23
N HIS A 41 -9.19 3.74 10.19
CA HIS A 41 -10.26 3.04 9.50
C HIS A 41 -10.06 1.51 9.56
N PRO A 42 -11.15 0.73 9.49
CA PRO A 42 -11.08 -0.73 9.48
C PRO A 42 -10.16 -1.30 8.40
N ALA A 43 -9.36 -2.30 8.74
CA ALA A 43 -8.46 -2.94 7.78
C ALA A 43 -9.21 -3.99 6.93
N ILE A 44 -8.91 -4.02 5.63
CA ILE A 44 -9.41 -5.02 4.68
C ILE A 44 -8.28 -5.87 4.07
N PHE A 45 -7.04 -5.40 4.18
CA PHE A 45 -5.86 -6.06 3.64
C PHE A 45 -4.66 -5.81 4.56
N VAL A 46 -3.79 -6.81 4.67
CA VAL A 46 -2.52 -6.73 5.40
C VAL A 46 -1.46 -7.45 4.58
N ASP A 47 -0.27 -6.86 4.48
CA ASP A 47 0.95 -7.46 3.95
C ASP A 47 2.11 -7.14 4.90
N CYS A 48 3.18 -7.93 4.87
CA CYS A 48 4.37 -7.64 5.65
C CYS A 48 5.64 -8.18 5.00
N MET A 49 6.75 -7.55 5.35
CA MET A 49 8.08 -7.99 4.95
C MET A 49 9.02 -7.84 6.13
N CYS A 50 9.74 -8.91 6.44
CA CYS A 50 10.82 -8.88 7.42
C CYS A 50 12.15 -9.03 6.67
N SER A 51 13.06 -8.08 6.88
CA SER A 51 14.48 -8.31 6.66
C SER A 51 15.11 -8.81 7.96
N GLY A 52 16.20 -9.57 7.86
CA GLY A 52 16.86 -10.14 9.03
C GLY A 52 17.23 -11.60 8.80
N THR A 53 18.52 -11.90 8.95
CA THR A 53 19.01 -13.28 9.02
C THR A 53 18.71 -13.86 10.39
N ASN A 54 18.84 -15.18 10.53
CA ASN A 54 18.34 -15.93 11.70
C ASN A 54 18.89 -15.51 13.07
N ALA A 55 19.93 -14.65 13.14
CA ALA A 55 20.65 -14.30 14.36
C ALA A 55 20.22 -12.98 15.04
N THR A 56 19.58 -12.04 14.32
CA THR A 56 19.11 -10.76 14.89
C THR A 56 17.64 -10.51 14.57
N GLU A 57 16.93 -9.84 15.48
CA GLU A 57 15.64 -9.25 15.15
C GLU A 57 15.90 -8.18 14.09
N GLY A 58 15.49 -8.44 12.87
CA GLY A 58 15.67 -7.52 11.75
C GLY A 58 14.43 -6.67 11.50
N GLU A 59 14.55 -5.78 10.53
CA GLU A 59 13.52 -4.80 10.21
C GLU A 59 12.22 -5.46 9.79
N ILE A 60 11.11 -4.98 10.34
CA ILE A 60 9.76 -5.40 10.04
C ILE A 60 8.99 -4.24 9.45
N ASP A 61 8.57 -4.44 8.20
CA ASP A 61 7.67 -3.57 7.49
C ASP A 61 6.28 -4.19 7.47
N VAL A 62 5.28 -3.38 7.78
CA VAL A 62 3.88 -3.78 7.76
C VAL A 62 3.12 -2.81 6.88
N LEU A 63 2.26 -3.36 6.04
CA LEU A 63 1.39 -2.62 5.15
C LEU A 63 -0.05 -3.05 5.41
N ALA A 64 -0.98 -2.10 5.47
CA ALA A 64 -2.40 -2.40 5.55
C ALA A 64 -3.22 -1.47 4.68
N ILE A 65 -4.31 -1.95 4.08
CA ILE A 65 -5.27 -1.11 3.37
C ILE A 65 -6.55 -1.09 4.17
N SER A 66 -7.13 0.10 4.29
CA SER A 66 -8.41 0.30 4.95
C SER A 66 -9.61 0.20 4.01
N GLU A 67 -10.80 0.05 4.58
CA GLU A 67 -12.07 0.04 3.83
C GLU A 67 -12.33 1.32 3.03
N VAL A 68 -11.72 2.45 3.42
CA VAL A 68 -11.83 3.74 2.72
C VAL A 68 -10.74 3.94 1.66
N GLY A 69 -9.90 2.94 1.41
CA GLY A 69 -8.87 3.00 0.38
C GLY A 69 -7.63 3.81 0.74
N ILE A 70 -7.38 4.05 2.03
CA ILE A 70 -6.10 4.57 2.54
C ILE A 70 -5.18 3.39 2.85
N CYS A 71 -3.94 3.46 2.38
CA CYS A 71 -2.89 2.50 2.68
C CYS A 71 -2.00 3.03 3.82
N TYR A 72 -1.73 2.19 4.80
CA TYR A 72 -0.97 2.49 6.00
C TYR A 72 0.31 1.68 5.99
N PHE A 73 1.44 2.35 6.25
CA PHE A 73 2.76 1.74 6.28
C PHE A 73 3.43 1.98 7.64
N TRP A 74 3.95 0.91 8.23
CA TRP A 74 4.80 0.96 9.42
C TRP A 74 6.11 0.27 9.10
N SER A 75 7.19 0.79 9.67
CA SER A 75 8.52 0.20 9.56
C SER A 75 9.22 0.32 10.91
N GLY A 76 9.84 -0.76 11.37
CA GLY A 76 10.54 -0.77 12.66
C GLY A 76 11.67 -1.78 12.68
N ASN A 77 12.72 -1.47 13.44
CA ASN A 77 13.89 -2.36 13.54
C ASN A 77 13.62 -3.59 14.42
N ASN A 78 12.65 -3.48 15.32
CA ASN A 78 12.21 -4.54 16.23
C ASN A 78 10.75 -4.29 16.64
N MET A 79 10.19 -5.22 17.41
CA MET A 79 8.78 -5.17 17.79
C MET A 79 8.44 -4.02 18.76
N ASP A 80 9.37 -3.64 19.63
CA ASP A 80 9.19 -2.56 20.62
C ASP A 80 9.21 -1.18 19.95
N ASP A 81 10.10 -0.99 18.97
CA ASP A 81 10.15 0.18 18.10
C ASP A 81 8.83 0.31 17.30
N LEU A 82 8.39 -0.79 16.69
CA LEU A 82 7.18 -0.80 15.87
C LEU A 82 5.91 -0.43 16.66
N ARG A 83 5.79 -0.86 17.92
CA ARG A 83 4.59 -0.64 18.76
C ARG A 83 4.26 0.85 18.97
N ASN A 84 5.28 1.70 19.05
CA ASN A 84 5.10 3.12 19.38
C ASN A 84 5.06 4.02 18.13
N LYS A 85 5.19 3.43 16.94
CA LYS A 85 5.26 4.14 15.68
C LYS A 85 3.87 4.45 15.12
N LYS A 86 3.70 5.69 14.65
CA LYS A 86 2.49 6.10 13.92
C LYS A 86 2.59 5.64 12.47
N PRO A 87 1.50 5.20 11.84
CA PRO A 87 1.54 4.85 10.44
C PRO A 87 1.91 6.04 9.58
N THR A 88 2.62 5.76 8.50
CA THR A 88 2.71 6.62 7.33
C THR A 88 1.49 6.35 6.46
N LYS A 89 0.75 7.39 6.08
CA LYS A 89 -0.44 7.26 5.25
C LYS A 89 -0.10 7.49 3.79
N ILE A 90 -0.63 6.63 2.93
CA ILE A 90 -0.60 6.77 1.49
C ILE A 90 -2.06 6.87 1.05
N ALA A 91 -2.43 8.02 0.51
CA ALA A 91 -3.79 8.32 0.08
C ALA A 91 -3.78 8.88 -1.35
N LEU A 92 -4.93 8.84 -2.01
CA LEU A 92 -5.13 9.54 -3.27
C LEU A 92 -5.52 10.99 -2.96
N SER A 93 -4.90 11.94 -3.65
CA SER A 93 -5.37 13.32 -3.65
C SER A 93 -6.70 13.41 -4.38
N GLU A 94 -7.67 14.07 -3.76
CA GLU A 94 -8.87 14.51 -4.47
C GLU A 94 -8.45 15.50 -5.57
N SER A 95 -8.53 15.08 -6.82
CA SER A 95 -8.42 16.01 -7.93
C SER A 95 -9.70 16.85 -7.97
N SER A 96 -9.59 18.17 -8.10
CA SER A 96 -10.71 19.12 -8.26
C SER A 96 -11.55 18.90 -9.54
N LEU A 97 -11.33 17.79 -10.25
CA LEU A 97 -11.91 17.47 -11.55
C LEU A 97 -12.92 16.31 -11.50
N SER A 98 -13.11 15.62 -10.35
CA SER A 98 -14.06 14.52 -10.23
C SER A 98 -15.52 15.01 -10.18
N ARG A 99 -16.02 15.43 -11.34
CA ARG A 99 -17.47 15.62 -11.59
C ARG A 99 -18.21 14.30 -11.80
N THR A 100 -17.52 13.16 -11.66
CA THR A 100 -18.10 11.82 -11.77
C THR A 100 -17.94 11.10 -10.42
N ASN A 101 -19.04 10.52 -9.93
CA ASN A 101 -19.16 9.81 -8.64
C ASN A 101 -18.35 8.50 -8.58
N GLN A 102 -17.13 8.45 -9.12
CA GLN A 102 -16.25 7.29 -8.98
C GLN A 102 -15.20 7.58 -7.91
N ASP A 103 -15.40 6.95 -6.75
CA ASP A 103 -14.44 6.95 -5.65
C ASP A 103 -13.17 6.20 -6.09
N PHE A 104 -12.20 6.93 -6.62
CA PHE A 104 -10.87 6.39 -6.86
C PHE A 104 -10.24 6.05 -5.51
N THR A 105 -9.86 4.79 -5.33
CA THR A 105 -9.33 4.27 -4.06
C THR A 105 -8.12 3.38 -4.31
N ILE A 106 -7.27 3.21 -3.29
CA ILE A 106 -6.25 2.16 -3.29
C ILE A 106 -6.93 0.88 -2.85
N PHE A 107 -6.95 -0.14 -3.70
CA PHE A 107 -7.64 -1.41 -3.42
C PHE A 107 -6.69 -2.60 -3.33
N ALA A 108 -5.45 -2.47 -3.78
CA ALA A 108 -4.41 -3.47 -3.57
C ALA A 108 -3.03 -2.83 -3.42
N ALA A 109 -2.19 -3.49 -2.63
CA ALA A 109 -0.82 -3.06 -2.38
C ALA A 109 0.07 -4.25 -2.04
N LYS A 110 1.38 -4.14 -2.23
CA LYS A 110 2.34 -5.20 -1.91
C LYS A 110 3.71 -4.63 -1.58
N LEU A 111 4.35 -5.16 -0.54
CA LEU A 111 5.76 -4.89 -0.23
C LEU A 111 6.67 -5.70 -1.16
N GLN A 112 7.59 -5.03 -1.86
CA GLN A 112 8.50 -5.68 -2.82
C GLN A 112 9.94 -5.83 -2.31
N GLY A 113 10.38 -5.00 -1.37
CA GLY A 113 11.75 -5.04 -0.86
C GLY A 113 12.05 -3.87 0.06
N ILE A 114 13.01 -4.07 0.95
CA ILE A 114 13.60 -3.02 1.78
C ILE A 114 14.71 -2.36 0.98
N ASP A 115 14.60 -1.06 0.71
CA ASP A 115 15.57 -0.30 -0.09
C ASP A 115 16.56 0.50 0.79
N GLY A 116 16.32 0.53 2.11
CA GLY A 116 17.11 1.24 3.11
C GLY A 116 16.37 1.28 4.45
N PRO A 117 17.03 1.76 5.53
CA PRO A 117 16.44 1.79 6.85
C PRO A 117 15.17 2.65 6.86
N ASN A 118 14.09 2.09 7.41
CA ASN A 118 12.77 2.69 7.49
C ASN A 118 12.13 3.02 6.13
N SER A 119 12.53 2.32 5.06
CA SER A 119 12.00 2.56 3.71
C SER A 119 11.79 1.29 2.91
N ALA A 120 10.65 1.22 2.24
CA ALA A 120 10.26 0.05 1.47
C ALA A 120 9.67 0.45 0.11
N HIS A 121 9.90 -0.41 -0.88
CA HIS A 121 9.19 -0.33 -2.15
C HIS A 121 7.81 -0.96 -2.00
N VAL A 122 6.78 -0.15 -2.25
CA VAL A 122 5.38 -0.56 -2.26
C VAL A 122 4.86 -0.51 -3.69
N LEU A 123 4.33 -1.63 -4.15
CA LEU A 123 3.55 -1.71 -5.38
C LEU A 123 2.10 -1.41 -5.05
N LEU A 124 1.46 -0.51 -5.78
CA LEU A 124 0.09 -0.07 -5.55
C LEU A 124 -0.76 -0.36 -6.78
N ALA A 125 -2.02 -0.73 -6.55
CA ALA A 125 -3.08 -0.69 -7.54
C ALA A 125 -4.21 0.21 -7.01
N TYR A 126 -4.55 1.22 -7.79
CA TYR A 126 -5.49 2.25 -7.38
C TYR A 126 -6.33 2.73 -8.55
N GLY A 127 -7.37 3.51 -8.24
CA GLY A 127 -8.29 4.02 -9.24
C GLY A 127 -9.55 3.14 -9.35
N SER A 128 -10.06 2.94 -10.57
CA SER A 128 -11.25 2.11 -10.80
C SER A 128 -10.86 0.64 -10.89
N VAL A 129 -11.62 -0.26 -10.24
CA VAL A 129 -11.34 -1.71 -10.25
C VAL A 129 -11.38 -2.29 -11.68
N VAL A 130 -12.17 -1.70 -12.59
CA VAL A 130 -12.25 -2.15 -14.00
C VAL A 130 -11.19 -1.50 -14.89
N LYS A 131 -10.55 -0.42 -14.46
CA LYS A 131 -9.47 0.27 -15.16
C LYS A 131 -8.46 0.79 -14.13
N PRO A 132 -7.67 -0.10 -13.51
CA PRO A 132 -6.77 0.29 -12.44
C PRO A 132 -5.49 0.91 -12.99
N SER A 133 -4.93 1.82 -12.21
CA SER A 133 -3.56 2.31 -12.37
C SER A 133 -2.64 1.56 -11.42
N PHE A 134 -1.38 1.40 -11.82
CA PHE A 134 -0.37 0.72 -11.02
C PHE A 134 0.86 1.60 -10.86
N ASP A 135 1.36 1.71 -9.64
CA ASP A 135 2.59 2.45 -9.34
C ASP A 135 3.52 1.64 -8.45
N LYS A 136 4.82 1.95 -8.57
CA LYS A 136 5.85 1.53 -7.62
C LYS A 136 6.36 2.76 -6.90
N LEU A 137 6.16 2.80 -5.60
CA LEU A 137 6.50 3.93 -4.73
C LEU A 137 7.56 3.52 -3.71
N LEU A 138 8.58 4.35 -3.56
CA LEU A 138 9.46 4.29 -2.40
C LEU A 138 8.78 5.03 -1.24
N VAL A 139 8.42 4.31 -0.19
CA VAL A 139 7.75 4.87 0.99
C VAL A 139 8.77 4.95 2.11
N CYS A 140 8.96 6.15 2.65
CA CYS A 140 9.77 6.39 3.84
C CYS A 140 8.85 6.55 5.04
N TYR A 141 9.16 5.86 6.14
CA TYR A 141 8.45 6.05 7.40
C TYR A 141 8.45 7.53 7.85
N GLY A 142 7.30 7.99 8.32
CA GLY A 142 7.08 9.34 8.86
C GLY A 142 6.78 10.40 7.80
N LYS A 143 6.68 10.04 6.52
CA LYS A 143 6.34 10.96 5.43
C LYS A 143 5.12 10.48 4.67
N ASP A 144 3.97 11.07 4.99
CA ASP A 144 2.72 10.77 4.29
C ASP A 144 2.86 11.07 2.79
N VAL A 145 2.22 10.24 1.96
CA VAL A 145 2.27 10.32 0.51
C VAL A 145 0.87 10.53 -0.05
N ASN A 146 0.75 11.50 -0.93
CA ASN A 146 -0.48 11.75 -1.67
C ASN A 146 -0.25 11.46 -3.15
N LEU A 147 -1.05 10.55 -3.71
CA LEU A 147 -0.99 10.15 -5.11
C LEU A 147 -1.94 11.01 -5.94
N GLY A 148 -1.44 11.66 -6.98
CA GLY A 148 -2.28 12.38 -7.92
C GLY A 148 -3.12 11.42 -8.75
N VAL A 149 -4.43 11.69 -8.86
CA VAL A 149 -5.31 10.92 -9.75
C VAL A 149 -5.43 11.67 -11.09
N SER A 150 -5.12 10.97 -12.18
CA SER A 150 -5.39 11.42 -13.56
C SER A 150 -6.40 10.47 -14.20
N GLU A 151 -7.49 10.99 -14.76
CA GLU A 151 -8.53 10.19 -15.43
C GLU A 151 -7.98 9.45 -16.68
N ASP A 152 -6.89 9.94 -17.25
CA ASP A 152 -6.30 9.45 -18.49
C ASP A 152 -5.27 8.33 -18.29
N GLY A 153 -5.51 7.42 -17.35
CA GLY A 153 -4.92 6.06 -17.30
C GLY A 153 -3.38 5.93 -17.38
N VAL A 154 -2.67 7.04 -17.26
CA VAL A 154 -1.23 7.17 -17.32
C VAL A 154 -0.95 8.41 -16.49
N LEU A 155 -0.01 8.34 -15.53
CA LEU A 155 1.21 9.14 -15.58
C LEU A 155 2.04 9.07 -14.29
N LEU A 156 3.33 9.22 -14.57
CA LEU A 156 4.51 9.27 -13.71
C LEU A 156 4.34 10.08 -12.42
N PRO A 157 5.14 9.79 -11.38
CA PRO A 157 5.15 10.55 -10.14
C PRO A 157 5.49 12.03 -10.42
N THR A 158 4.59 12.92 -10.01
CA THR A 158 4.86 14.36 -9.98
C THR A 158 5.76 14.65 -8.79
N VAL A 159 7.07 14.42 -8.96
CA VAL A 159 8.06 15.09 -8.13
C VAL A 159 8.12 16.52 -8.65
N GLN A 160 7.55 17.49 -7.93
CA GLN A 160 7.77 18.90 -8.22
C GLN A 160 9.26 19.21 -8.05
N PRO A 161 10.01 19.56 -9.12
CA PRO A 161 11.26 20.27 -8.94
C PRO A 161 10.91 21.75 -8.85
N THR A 162 11.27 22.37 -7.73
CA THR A 162 11.21 23.82 -7.53
C THR A 162 11.93 24.51 -8.70
N MET A 163 11.19 25.05 -9.67
CA MET A 163 11.77 25.82 -10.76
C MET A 163 11.95 27.26 -10.32
N HIS A 164 13.21 27.65 -10.16
CA HIS A 164 13.62 29.05 -10.19
C HIS A 164 13.42 29.61 -11.61
N GLN A 165 12.73 30.74 -11.72
CA GLN A 165 12.62 31.50 -12.96
C GLN A 165 13.97 32.14 -13.32
N LYS A 166 14.50 31.86 -14.52
CA LYS A 166 15.00 32.91 -15.44
C LYS A 166 15.37 32.35 -16.82
N GLY A 167 14.63 32.79 -17.84
CA GLY A 167 15.19 33.41 -19.04
C GLY A 167 15.88 32.57 -20.12
N GLN A 168 15.36 32.77 -21.34
CA GLN A 168 16.04 32.74 -22.66
C GLN A 168 15.97 31.46 -23.52
N SER A 169 15.02 31.51 -24.46
CA SER A 169 15.16 31.28 -25.91
C SER A 169 16.33 30.41 -26.43
N ALA A 170 16.00 29.28 -27.06
CA ALA A 170 16.38 29.01 -28.46
C ALA A 170 15.76 27.69 -28.97
N LYS A 171 15.32 27.72 -30.23
CA LYS A 171 14.88 26.58 -31.05
C LYS A 171 15.91 25.45 -31.05
N THR A 172 15.48 24.19 -30.97
CA THR A 172 15.95 23.10 -31.86
C THR A 172 14.91 21.98 -31.93
N LYS A 173 14.64 21.59 -33.17
CA LYS A 173 13.70 20.58 -33.64
C LYS A 173 14.41 19.22 -33.62
N VAL A 174 13.92 18.22 -32.89
CA VAL A 174 14.31 16.82 -33.10
C VAL A 174 13.09 15.91 -32.94
N THR A 175 12.67 15.34 -34.06
CA THR A 175 11.79 14.18 -34.18
C THR A 175 12.66 12.93 -33.99
N ILE A 176 12.36 12.05 -33.04
CA ILE A 176 12.80 10.65 -33.10
C ILE A 176 11.63 9.73 -32.71
N THR A 177 11.34 8.87 -33.67
CA THR A 177 10.31 7.83 -33.74
C THR A 177 10.73 6.58 -32.97
N ALA A 178 9.76 5.93 -32.33
CA ALA A 178 9.63 4.50 -31.98
C ALA A 178 10.83 3.73 -31.40
N LEU A 179 10.63 3.15 -30.21
CA LEU A 179 11.11 1.78 -29.96
C LEU A 179 10.11 0.99 -29.10
N ASP A 180 9.39 0.11 -29.80
CA ASP A 180 8.69 -1.06 -29.28
C ASP A 180 9.66 -2.00 -28.58
N ARG A 181 9.35 -2.39 -27.33
CA ARG A 181 9.70 -3.71 -26.79
C ARG A 181 8.58 -4.20 -25.88
N ALA A 182 7.65 -4.93 -26.48
CA ALA A 182 6.79 -5.88 -25.79
C ALA A 182 7.62 -6.88 -24.95
N GLN A 183 7.34 -6.96 -23.65
CA GLN A 183 7.66 -8.15 -22.86
C GLN A 183 6.50 -8.46 -21.89
N MET A 184 5.51 -9.16 -22.42
CA MET A 184 4.40 -9.74 -21.67
C MET A 184 4.91 -10.89 -20.80
N ARG A 185 5.18 -10.62 -19.51
CA ARG A 185 5.21 -11.67 -18.49
C ARG A 185 3.80 -11.80 -17.91
N LYS A 186 3.10 -12.87 -18.30
CA LYS A 186 1.82 -13.27 -17.73
C LYS A 186 1.98 -13.46 -16.22
N MET A 187 1.43 -12.53 -15.44
CA MET A 187 1.23 -12.71 -14.00
C MET A 187 -0.15 -13.35 -13.79
N PRO A 188 -0.30 -14.31 -12.88
CA PRO A 188 -1.59 -14.93 -12.60
C PRO A 188 -2.55 -13.88 -12.02
N PHE A 189 -3.70 -13.73 -12.67
CA PHE A 189 -4.86 -13.00 -12.18
C PHE A 189 -5.26 -13.57 -10.80
N PHE A 190 -5.13 -12.77 -9.74
CA PHE A 190 -5.81 -13.06 -8.48
C PHE A 190 -7.26 -12.61 -8.61
N LEU A 191 -8.18 -13.57 -8.74
CA LEU A 191 -9.62 -13.29 -8.63
C LEU A 191 -9.92 -12.84 -7.19
N PHE A 192 -10.27 -11.57 -7.01
CA PHE A 192 -10.98 -11.12 -5.83
C PHE A 192 -12.42 -11.66 -5.90
N ARG A 193 -12.77 -12.56 -4.98
CA ARG A 193 -14.18 -12.90 -4.72
C ARG A 193 -14.80 -11.75 -3.92
N SER A 194 -15.68 -10.98 -4.54
CA SER A 194 -16.58 -10.08 -3.83
C SER A 194 -17.66 -10.89 -3.12
N PHE A 195 -17.70 -10.82 -1.78
CA PHE A 195 -18.85 -11.29 -1.01
C PHE A 195 -19.89 -10.18 -0.95
N ILE A 196 -20.90 -10.23 -1.83
CA ILE A 196 -22.12 -9.43 -1.69
C ILE A 196 -23.07 -10.20 -0.76
N HIS A 197 -23.19 -9.75 0.49
CA HIS A 197 -24.20 -10.26 1.41
C HIS A 197 -25.53 -9.53 1.17
N LYS A 198 -26.45 -10.16 0.43
CA LYS A 198 -27.81 -9.67 0.21
C LYS A 198 -28.70 -10.08 1.39
N ARG A 199 -28.91 -9.17 2.37
CA ARG A 199 -29.98 -9.34 3.37
C ARG A 199 -31.34 -9.27 2.66
N ARG A 200 -32.03 -10.41 2.54
CA ARG A 200 -33.46 -10.44 2.25
C ARG A 200 -34.22 -10.08 3.52
N LYS A 201 -34.96 -8.97 3.50
CA LYS A 201 -36.08 -8.74 4.41
C LYS A 201 -37.17 -9.77 4.08
N GLY A 202 -37.52 -10.60 5.06
CA GLY A 202 -38.77 -11.37 5.04
C GLY A 202 -39.81 -10.58 5.83
N ASN A 203 -40.87 -10.15 5.15
CA ASN A 203 -42.12 -9.69 5.74
C ASN A 203 -43.26 -10.47 5.05
N MET A 204 -44.35 -10.69 5.80
CA MET A 204 -45.57 -11.47 5.50
C MET A 204 -45.45 -12.98 5.78
N VAL A 205 -46.34 -13.61 6.55
CA VAL A 205 -47.69 -13.27 7.07
C VAL A 205 -47.78 -13.65 8.54
#